data_AF-A0A7K6NAG4-F1
#
_entry.id   AF-A0A7K6NAG4-F1
#
_cell.length_a   1.000
_cell.length_b   1.000
_cell.length_c   1.000
_cell.angle_alpha   90.00
_cell.angle_beta   90.00
_cell.angle_gamma   90.00
#
_symmetry.space_group_name_H-M   'P 1'
#
loop_
_entity.id
_entity.type
_entity.pdbx_description
1 polymer ?
#
loop_
_entity_poly.entity_id
_entity_poly.type
_entity_poly.pdbx_seq_one_letter_code
_entity_poly.pdbx_strand_id
1 'polypeptide(L)'
;CPPSSPCLGLQVLGCCLATAQAACSWLMGRAFRYLAAWALPQFLLVTQGDLQLLKTETDRLVVLVSETFPEPRNVSPQQPPAPLSHQEHHLCQQIRSMAASIQLFSGEVLKMFSTDCKRMSAEIFDQTMPLGKHWRVGLRADLPSSPSEYAAAAAQAVLGQVLQGAQLLPRDAQAPALARVTTAFLEAWMDHILAQRIKFR
;
A
#
# COMPACT_ATOMS: atom_id res chain seq x y z
N CYS A 1 -33.87 -24.26 18.12
CA CYS A 1 -34.19 -22.85 17.81
C CYS A 1 -35.56 -22.79 17.14
N PRO A 2 -36.41 -21.78 17.43
CA PRO A 2 -37.60 -21.52 16.63
C PRO A 2 -37.21 -20.98 15.24
N PRO A 3 -38.07 -21.13 14.21
CA PRO A 3 -37.68 -21.02 12.80
C PRO A 3 -37.57 -19.60 12.22
N SER A 4 -37.62 -18.53 13.03
CA SER A 4 -37.83 -17.15 12.50
C SER A 4 -36.82 -16.08 12.95
N SER A 5 -35.74 -16.45 13.64
CA SER A 5 -34.63 -15.50 13.90
C SER A 5 -33.29 -16.17 13.58
N PRO A 6 -32.43 -15.56 12.72
CA PRO A 6 -31.08 -16.06 12.55
C PRO A 6 -30.39 -16.03 13.91
N CYS A 7 -29.72 -17.12 14.29
CA CYS A 7 -28.94 -17.21 15.52
C CYS A 7 -28.02 -15.99 15.63
N LEU A 8 -27.94 -15.38 16.82
CA LEU A 8 -27.16 -14.15 17.05
C LEU A 8 -25.73 -14.24 16.50
N GLY A 9 -25.07 -15.39 16.64
CA GLY A 9 -23.72 -15.64 16.12
C GLY A 9 -23.61 -15.46 14.60
N LEU A 10 -24.60 -15.94 13.86
CA LEU A 10 -24.66 -15.83 12.40
C LEU A 10 -24.85 -14.37 11.94
N GLN A 11 -25.64 -13.59 12.67
CA GLN A 11 -25.81 -12.15 12.41
C GLN A 11 -24.49 -11.40 12.67
N VAL A 12 -23.84 -11.66 13.80
CA VAL A 12 -22.57 -11.02 14.17
C VAL A 12 -21.48 -11.35 13.15
N LEU A 13 -21.29 -12.63 12.80
CA LEU A 13 -20.32 -13.05 11.78
C LEU A 13 -20.61 -12.42 10.42
N GLY A 14 -21.89 -12.37 10.02
CA GLY A 14 -22.30 -11.69 8.80
C GLY A 14 -21.97 -10.20 8.79
N CYS A 15 -22.26 -9.50 9.88
CA CYS A 15 -21.93 -8.08 10.05
C CYS A 15 -20.42 -7.83 10.03
N CYS A 16 -19.63 -8.66 10.72
CA CYS A 16 -18.17 -8.59 10.72
C CYS A 16 -17.60 -8.74 9.30
N LEU A 17 -18.06 -9.77 8.58
CA LEU A 17 -17.63 -10.02 7.20
C LEU A 17 -18.01 -8.85 6.28
N ALA A 18 -19.26 -8.39 6.32
CA ALA A 18 -19.74 -7.29 5.50
C ALA A 18 -18.97 -5.99 5.76
N THR A 19 -18.66 -5.71 7.03
CA THR A 19 -17.87 -4.53 7.44
C THR A 19 -16.44 -4.62 6.90
N ALA A 20 -15.77 -5.76 7.08
CA ALA A 20 -14.42 -5.97 6.56
C ALA A 20 -14.36 -5.86 5.03
N GLN A 21 -15.34 -6.45 4.33
CA GLN A 21 -15.47 -6.36 2.87
C GLN A 21 -15.69 -4.93 2.38
N ALA A 22 -16.61 -4.20 3.02
CA ALA A 22 -16.91 -2.82 2.66
C ALA A 22 -15.70 -1.91 2.90
N ALA A 23 -15.05 -2.04 4.05
CA ALA A 23 -13.84 -1.28 4.38
C ALA A 23 -12.70 -1.56 3.39
N CYS A 24 -12.44 -2.83 3.09
CA CYS A 24 -11.41 -3.25 2.14
C CYS A 24 -11.69 -2.70 0.73
N SER A 25 -12.94 -2.83 0.24
CA SER A 25 -13.35 -2.35 -1.08
C SER A 25 -13.26 -0.83 -1.19
N TRP A 26 -13.72 -0.11 -0.17
CA TRP A 26 -13.60 1.35 -0.10
C TRP A 26 -12.14 1.79 -0.15
N LEU A 27 -11.29 1.14 0.66
CA LEU A 27 -9.89 1.48 0.78
C LEU A 27 -9.15 1.24 -0.53
N MET A 28 -9.30 0.06 -1.14
CA MET A 28 -8.69 -0.24 -2.43
C MET A 28 -9.16 0.74 -3.50
N GLY A 29 -10.48 0.99 -3.59
CA GLY A 29 -11.04 1.95 -4.55
C GLY A 29 -10.48 3.36 -4.38
N ARG A 30 -10.28 3.81 -3.13
CA ARG A 30 -9.65 5.11 -2.83
C ARG A 30 -8.18 5.14 -3.19
N ALA A 31 -7.42 4.11 -2.82
CA ALA A 31 -6.01 4.00 -3.16
C ALA A 31 -5.79 4.07 -4.67
N PHE A 32 -6.49 3.25 -5.45
CA PHE A 32 -6.37 3.26 -6.91
C PHE A 32 -6.79 4.60 -7.52
N ARG A 33 -7.85 5.23 -7.01
CA ARG A 33 -8.29 6.55 -7.48
C ARG A 33 -7.24 7.62 -7.20
N TYR A 34 -6.66 7.66 -6.01
CA TYR A 34 -5.62 8.63 -5.68
C TYR A 34 -4.37 8.42 -6.52
N LEU A 35 -3.97 7.17 -6.73
CA LEU A 35 -2.81 6.87 -7.58
C LEU A 35 -3.05 7.30 -9.04
N ALA A 36 -4.22 6.98 -9.60
CA ALA A 36 -4.60 7.39 -10.94
C ALA A 36 -4.68 8.92 -11.11
N ALA A 37 -5.09 9.64 -10.07
CA ALA A 37 -5.12 11.11 -10.05
C ALA A 37 -3.78 11.75 -9.65
N TRP A 38 -2.73 10.95 -9.43
CA TRP A 38 -1.43 11.38 -8.91
C TRP A 38 -1.48 12.13 -7.56
N ALA A 39 -2.50 11.86 -6.75
CA ALA A 39 -2.68 12.39 -5.40
C ALA A 39 -1.87 11.58 -4.38
N LEU A 40 -0.53 11.62 -4.51
CA LEU A 40 0.37 10.76 -3.73
C LEU A 40 0.29 10.95 -2.21
N PRO A 41 0.11 12.18 -1.66
CA PRO A 41 -0.06 12.34 -0.22
C PRO A 41 -1.25 11.54 0.32
N GLN A 42 -2.41 11.64 -0.33
CA GLN A 42 -3.63 10.95 0.05
C GLN A 42 -3.50 9.44 -0.15
N PHE A 43 -2.84 9.01 -1.23
CA PHE A 43 -2.53 7.60 -1.47
C PHE A 43 -1.71 7.01 -0.30
N LEU A 44 -0.66 7.71 0.14
CA LEU A 44 0.18 7.26 1.25
C LEU A 44 -0.60 7.20 2.56
N LEU A 45 -1.41 8.20 2.87
CA LEU A 45 -2.24 8.20 4.08
C LEU A 45 -3.18 6.99 4.14
N VAL A 46 -3.86 6.68 3.03
CA VAL A 46 -4.79 5.55 2.99
C VAL A 46 -4.05 4.20 3.05
N THR A 47 -2.91 4.06 2.37
CA THR A 47 -2.21 2.76 2.25
C THR A 47 -1.24 2.47 3.38
N GLN A 48 -0.65 3.51 3.98
CA GLN A 48 0.30 3.40 5.09
C GLN A 48 -0.30 3.79 6.44
N GLY A 49 -1.50 4.38 6.46
CA GLY A 49 -2.29 4.64 7.66
C GLY A 49 -3.49 3.72 7.76
N ASP A 50 -4.57 4.05 7.05
CA ASP A 50 -5.88 3.37 7.18
C ASP A 50 -5.79 1.86 6.92
N LEU A 51 -4.98 1.45 5.93
CA LEU A 51 -4.81 0.03 5.60
C LEU A 51 -4.08 -0.73 6.70
N GLN A 52 -3.11 -0.11 7.36
CA GLN A 52 -2.39 -0.75 8.46
C GLN A 52 -3.32 -0.94 9.66
N LEU A 53 -4.19 0.04 9.92
CA LEU A 53 -5.24 -0.11 10.93
C LEU A 53 -6.23 -1.23 10.56
N LEU A 54 -6.76 -1.22 9.33
CA LEU A 54 -7.69 -2.26 8.86
C LEU A 54 -7.07 -3.65 8.95
N LYS A 55 -5.79 -3.78 8.58
CA LYS A 55 -5.00 -5.00 8.71
C LYS A 55 -4.98 -5.48 10.17
N THR A 56 -4.58 -4.62 11.11
CA THR A 56 -4.54 -4.96 12.54
C THR A 56 -5.91 -5.35 13.10
N GLU A 57 -6.96 -4.60 12.76
CA GLU A 57 -8.32 -4.89 13.24
C GLU A 57 -8.87 -6.20 12.65
N THR A 58 -8.53 -6.51 11.40
CA THR A 58 -8.97 -7.78 10.79
C THR A 58 -8.19 -8.97 11.37
N ASP A 59 -6.90 -8.81 11.70
CA ASP A 59 -6.15 -9.84 12.42
C ASP A 59 -6.75 -10.12 13.80
N ARG A 60 -7.11 -9.06 14.55
CA ARG A 60 -7.81 -9.18 15.84
C ARG A 60 -9.16 -9.89 15.69
N LEU A 61 -9.92 -9.54 14.66
CA LEU A 61 -11.18 -10.19 14.34
C LEU A 61 -10.99 -11.69 14.08
N VAL A 62 -9.95 -12.09 13.36
CA VAL A 62 -9.64 -13.51 13.11
C VAL A 62 -9.35 -14.26 14.41
N VAL A 63 -8.60 -13.65 15.34
CA VAL A 63 -8.34 -14.24 16.67
C VAL A 63 -9.65 -14.42 17.43
N LEU A 64 -10.45 -13.36 17.56
CA LEU A 64 -11.73 -13.39 18.27
C LEU A 64 -12.69 -14.44 17.68
N VAL A 65 -12.79 -14.52 16.36
CA VAL A 65 -13.62 -15.51 15.67
C VAL A 65 -13.12 -16.93 15.96
N SER A 66 -11.80 -17.14 16.00
CA SER A 66 -11.23 -18.46 16.24
C SER A 66 -11.38 -18.94 17.70
N GLU A 67 -11.37 -18.00 18.65
CA GLU A 67 -11.61 -18.28 20.08
C GLU A 67 -13.10 -18.50 20.38
N THR A 68 -13.97 -17.69 19.77
CA THR A 68 -15.43 -17.74 20.02
C THR A 68 -16.09 -18.90 19.27
N PHE A 69 -15.55 -19.27 18.11
CA PHE A 69 -16.08 -20.30 17.21
C PHE A 69 -14.99 -21.33 16.89
N PRO A 70 -14.59 -22.16 17.88
CA PRO A 70 -13.50 -23.11 17.72
C PRO A 70 -13.87 -24.22 16.74
N GLU A 71 -12.92 -24.58 15.88
CA GLU A 71 -13.06 -25.72 14.98
C GLU A 71 -13.14 -27.03 15.80
N PRO A 72 -13.87 -28.06 15.32
CA PRO A 72 -14.09 -29.32 16.04
C PRO A 72 -12.83 -30.07 16.48
N ARG A 73 -11.66 -29.75 15.90
CA ARG A 73 -10.39 -30.45 16.10
C ARG A 73 -9.60 -29.99 17.34
N ASN A 74 -9.93 -28.85 17.97
CA ASN A 74 -9.08 -28.20 18.98
C ASN A 74 -9.62 -28.29 20.43
N VAL A 75 -10.47 -29.25 20.73
CA VAL A 75 -11.24 -29.27 21.97
C VAL A 75 -10.58 -30.15 23.03
N SER A 76 -10.20 -29.55 24.17
CA SER A 76 -9.83 -30.28 25.39
C SER A 76 -11.00 -31.17 25.85
N PRO A 77 -10.77 -32.38 26.40
CA PRO A 77 -11.81 -33.36 26.70
C PRO A 77 -12.91 -32.95 27.69
N GLN A 78 -12.84 -31.76 28.29
CA GLN A 78 -13.66 -31.39 29.46
C GLN A 78 -14.90 -30.53 29.18
N GLN A 79 -15.16 -30.12 27.94
CA GLN A 79 -16.37 -29.35 27.62
C GLN A 79 -16.96 -29.73 26.25
N PRO A 80 -18.24 -30.12 26.14
CA PRO A 80 -18.87 -30.32 24.84
C PRO A 80 -18.98 -28.95 24.14
N PRO A 81 -18.33 -28.73 23.00
CA PRO A 81 -18.53 -27.52 22.24
C PRO A 81 -19.94 -27.58 21.65
N ALA A 82 -20.69 -26.47 21.73
CA ALA A 82 -21.91 -26.37 20.96
C ALA A 82 -21.54 -26.52 19.47
N PRO A 83 -22.14 -27.47 18.72
CA PRO A 83 -21.76 -27.67 17.33
C PRO A 83 -22.16 -26.42 16.55
N LEU A 84 -21.15 -25.70 16.06
CA LEU A 84 -21.30 -24.63 15.09
C LEU A 84 -22.12 -25.10 13.89
N SER A 85 -23.04 -24.27 13.42
CA SER A 85 -23.75 -24.55 12.18
C SER A 85 -22.78 -24.50 10.99
N HIS A 86 -23.12 -25.22 9.91
CA HIS A 86 -22.35 -25.19 8.66
C HIS A 86 -22.20 -23.76 8.13
N GLN A 87 -23.22 -22.92 8.33
CA GLN A 87 -23.22 -21.53 7.85
C GLN A 87 -22.28 -20.64 8.68
N GLU A 88 -22.17 -20.86 9.99
CA GLU A 88 -21.21 -20.12 10.83
C GLU A 88 -19.77 -20.48 10.47
N HIS A 89 -19.45 -21.76 10.29
CA HIS A 89 -18.12 -22.19 9.81
C HIS A 89 -17.74 -21.52 8.49
N HIS A 90 -18.67 -21.48 7.53
CA HIS A 90 -18.44 -20.83 6.24
C HIS A 90 -18.12 -19.34 6.42
N LEU A 91 -18.86 -18.61 7.25
CA LEU A 91 -18.59 -17.20 7.54
C LEU A 91 -17.24 -17.00 8.22
N CYS A 92 -16.88 -17.84 9.20
CA CYS A 92 -15.56 -17.82 9.83
C CYS A 92 -14.43 -17.99 8.81
N GLN A 93 -14.58 -18.92 7.87
CA GLN A 93 -13.61 -19.13 6.79
C GLN A 93 -13.53 -17.92 5.85
N GLN A 94 -14.65 -17.29 5.52
CA GLN A 94 -14.67 -16.08 4.70
C GLN A 94 -13.99 -14.89 5.39
N ILE A 95 -14.17 -14.73 6.71
CA ILE A 95 -13.48 -13.69 7.49
C ILE A 95 -11.96 -13.92 7.45
N ARG A 96 -11.50 -15.18 7.68
CA ARG A 96 -10.08 -15.54 7.59
C ARG A 96 -9.50 -15.27 6.20
N SER A 97 -10.25 -15.62 5.15
CA SER A 97 -9.85 -15.35 3.76
C SER A 97 -9.76 -13.85 3.48
N MET A 98 -10.71 -13.05 3.99
CA MET A 98 -10.70 -11.59 3.83
C MET A 98 -9.49 -10.97 4.51
N ALA A 99 -9.17 -11.41 5.74
CA ALA A 99 -7.97 -10.99 6.45
C ALA A 99 -6.69 -11.27 5.63
N ALA A 100 -6.58 -12.49 5.08
CA ALA A 100 -5.45 -12.86 4.22
C ALA A 100 -5.35 -11.98 2.96
N SER A 101 -6.48 -11.64 2.33
CA SER A 101 -6.50 -10.72 1.18
C SER A 101 -6.03 -9.31 1.56
N ILE A 102 -6.46 -8.78 2.71
CA ILE A 102 -6.02 -7.47 3.22
C ILE A 102 -4.51 -7.47 3.50
N GLN A 103 -3.99 -8.54 4.11
CA GLN A 103 -2.56 -8.72 4.34
C GLN A 103 -1.76 -8.72 3.05
N LEU A 104 -2.21 -9.50 2.06
CA LEU A 104 -1.57 -9.58 0.75
C LEU A 104 -1.54 -8.21 0.05
N PHE A 105 -2.68 -7.51 0.05
CA PHE A 105 -2.76 -6.17 -0.52
C PHE A 105 -1.82 -5.18 0.19
N SER A 106 -1.77 -5.22 1.54
CA SER A 106 -0.83 -4.40 2.31
C SER A 106 0.63 -4.69 1.98
N GLY A 107 0.98 -5.93 1.60
CA GLY A 107 2.32 -6.29 1.18
C GLY A 107 2.68 -5.76 -0.21
N GLU A 108 1.74 -5.80 -1.16
CA GLU A 108 2.01 -5.46 -2.56
C GLU A 108 1.80 -3.97 -2.89
N VAL A 109 0.98 -3.24 -2.14
CA VAL A 109 0.56 -1.87 -2.51
C VAL A 109 1.74 -0.89 -2.63
N LEU A 110 2.75 -0.99 -1.76
CA LEU A 110 3.95 -0.15 -1.86
C LEU A 110 4.85 -0.53 -3.03
N LYS A 111 4.86 -1.80 -3.43
CA LYS A 111 5.62 -2.25 -4.60
C LYS A 111 4.99 -1.70 -5.87
N MET A 112 3.67 -1.81 -6.00
CA MET A 112 2.91 -1.21 -7.09
C MET A 112 3.15 0.30 -7.16
N PHE A 113 3.04 0.99 -6.01
CA PHE A 113 3.32 2.42 -5.92
C PHE A 113 4.74 2.80 -6.37
N SER A 114 5.74 2.01 -5.97
CA SER A 114 7.13 2.19 -6.39
C SER A 114 7.29 2.04 -7.90
N THR A 115 6.59 1.07 -8.51
CA THR A 115 6.57 0.86 -9.96
C THR A 115 5.96 2.07 -10.69
N ASP A 116 4.84 2.61 -10.21
CA ASP A 116 4.23 3.81 -10.79
C ASP A 116 5.10 5.05 -10.63
N CYS A 117 5.78 5.20 -9.48
CA CYS A 117 6.76 6.26 -9.28
C CYS A 117 7.93 6.15 -10.27
N LYS A 118 8.47 4.94 -10.49
CA LYS A 118 9.52 4.70 -11.48
C LYS A 118 9.06 5.11 -12.88
N ARG A 119 7.87 4.66 -13.28
CA ARG A 119 7.27 4.98 -14.58
C ARG A 119 7.09 6.48 -14.78
N MET A 120 6.45 7.16 -13.83
CA MET A 120 6.26 8.61 -13.92
C MET A 120 7.59 9.37 -13.93
N SER A 121 8.56 8.93 -13.14
CA SER A 121 9.91 9.52 -13.13
C SER A 121 10.56 9.41 -14.51
N ALA A 122 10.47 8.24 -15.15
CA ALA A 122 10.97 8.03 -16.50
C ALA A 122 10.27 8.94 -17.52
N GLU A 123 8.93 9.05 -17.47
CA GLU A 123 8.16 9.95 -18.33
C GLU A 123 8.59 11.42 -18.17
N ILE A 124 8.84 11.88 -16.93
CA ILE A 124 9.32 13.24 -16.68
C ILE A 124 10.74 13.42 -17.21
N PHE A 125 11.64 12.45 -17.02
CA PHE A 125 13.00 12.55 -17.57
C PHE A 125 13.00 12.57 -19.09
N ASP A 126 12.17 11.76 -19.75
CA ASP A 126 12.03 11.78 -21.21
C ASP A 126 11.57 13.14 -21.74
N GLN A 127 10.75 13.87 -20.98
CA GLN A 127 10.22 15.18 -21.38
C GLN A 127 11.14 16.35 -21.04
N THR A 128 11.86 16.27 -19.92
CA THR A 128 12.53 17.43 -19.31
C THR A 128 14.04 17.35 -19.29
N MET A 129 14.61 16.14 -19.37
CA MET A 129 16.05 15.96 -19.24
C MET A 129 16.74 16.48 -20.51
N PRO A 130 17.69 17.42 -20.38
CA PRO A 130 18.33 18.00 -21.55
C PRO A 130 19.21 16.98 -22.25
N LEU A 131 19.29 17.05 -23.59
CA LEU A 131 20.14 16.18 -24.38
C LEU A 131 21.41 16.91 -24.88
N GLY A 132 22.46 16.15 -25.17
CA GLY A 132 23.59 16.65 -25.96
C GLY A 132 24.54 17.63 -25.25
N LYS A 133 24.41 18.93 -25.52
CA LYS A 133 25.41 19.96 -25.12
C LYS A 133 25.35 20.32 -23.63
N HIS A 134 24.20 20.17 -22.98
CA HIS A 134 24.02 20.44 -21.55
C HIS A 134 24.92 19.57 -20.65
N TRP A 135 25.31 18.39 -21.13
CA TRP A 135 26.20 17.47 -20.41
C TRP A 135 27.68 17.68 -20.70
N ARG A 136 27.99 18.55 -21.67
CA ARG A 136 29.34 18.92 -22.08
C ARG A 136 29.70 20.29 -21.49
N VAL A 137 29.40 20.50 -20.21
CA VAL A 137 29.85 21.71 -19.49
C VAL A 137 31.34 21.54 -19.26
N GLY A 138 32.14 22.05 -20.21
CA GLY A 138 33.59 21.94 -20.14
C GLY A 138 34.10 22.42 -18.78
N LEU A 139 34.94 21.60 -18.13
CA LEU A 139 35.64 21.81 -16.85
C LEU A 139 35.36 23.20 -16.23
N ARG A 140 34.16 23.39 -15.65
CA ARG A 140 34.00 24.45 -14.67
C ARG A 140 34.71 23.97 -13.42
N ALA A 141 35.67 24.76 -12.94
CA ALA A 141 36.49 24.42 -11.78
C ALA A 141 35.66 24.25 -10.49
N ASP A 142 34.44 24.78 -10.46
CA ASP A 142 33.55 24.76 -9.31
C ASP A 142 32.29 23.93 -9.58
N LEU A 143 31.93 23.10 -8.60
CA LEU A 143 30.64 22.40 -8.56
C LEU A 143 29.50 23.45 -8.65
N PRO A 144 28.42 23.17 -9.40
CA PRO A 144 27.28 24.07 -9.43
C PRO A 144 26.70 24.21 -8.01
N SER A 145 26.52 25.46 -7.57
CA SER A 145 26.00 25.80 -6.23
C SER A 145 24.49 25.57 -6.08
N SER A 146 23.79 25.25 -7.17
CA SER A 146 22.35 25.00 -7.22
C SER A 146 22.02 23.81 -8.12
N PRO A 147 20.96 23.05 -7.81
CA PRO A 147 20.49 21.96 -8.68
C PRO A 147 20.03 22.49 -10.04
N SER A 148 20.10 21.64 -11.07
CA SER A 148 19.50 21.97 -12.37
C SER A 148 17.97 22.05 -12.25
N GLU A 149 17.37 22.98 -12.98
CA GLU A 149 15.92 23.23 -12.92
C GLU A 149 15.10 21.98 -13.25
N TYR A 150 15.51 21.21 -14.27
CA TYR A 150 14.82 19.98 -14.65
C TYR A 150 14.87 18.93 -13.52
N ALA A 151 16.02 18.79 -12.85
CA ALA A 151 16.19 17.80 -11.78
C ALA A 151 15.38 18.20 -10.54
N ALA A 152 15.38 19.49 -10.21
CA ALA A 152 14.55 20.03 -9.14
C ALA A 152 13.07 19.82 -9.42
N ALA A 153 12.60 20.09 -10.65
CA ALA A 153 11.22 19.88 -11.05
C ALA A 153 10.82 18.40 -10.99
N ALA A 154 11.65 17.49 -11.51
CA ALA A 154 11.40 16.06 -11.48
C ALA A 154 11.34 15.51 -10.05
N ALA A 155 12.31 15.90 -9.21
CA ALA A 155 12.32 15.54 -7.80
C ALA A 155 11.08 16.07 -7.08
N GLN A 156 10.67 17.31 -7.34
CA GLN A 156 9.49 17.90 -6.70
C GLN A 156 8.18 17.21 -7.12
N ALA A 157 8.04 16.84 -8.39
CA ALA A 157 6.84 16.21 -8.94
C ALA A 157 6.60 14.78 -8.40
N VAL A 158 7.67 14.08 -8.01
CA VAL A 158 7.59 12.72 -7.47
C VAL A 158 7.96 12.70 -5.99
N LEU A 159 9.24 12.89 -5.65
CA LEU A 159 9.74 12.84 -4.27
C LEU A 159 9.11 13.89 -3.37
N GLY A 160 8.90 15.11 -3.88
CA GLY A 160 8.25 16.19 -3.13
C GLY A 160 6.82 15.82 -2.71
N GLN A 161 6.05 15.22 -3.61
CA GLN A 161 4.69 14.74 -3.32
C GLN A 161 4.70 13.59 -2.30
N VAL A 162 5.64 12.66 -2.42
CA VAL A 162 5.79 11.56 -1.46
C VAL A 162 6.21 12.08 -0.09
N LEU A 163 7.12 13.05 -0.01
CA LEU A 163 7.56 13.65 1.24
C LEU A 163 6.41 14.36 1.96
N GLN A 164 5.56 15.07 1.22
CA GLN A 164 4.36 15.72 1.76
C GLN A 164 3.36 14.75 2.37
N GLY A 165 3.23 13.54 1.81
CA GLY A 165 2.44 12.47 2.41
C GLY A 165 3.14 11.82 3.59
N ALA A 166 4.42 11.49 3.44
CA ALA A 166 5.20 10.76 4.43
C ALA A 166 5.31 11.51 5.77
N GLN A 167 5.44 12.84 5.75
CA GLN A 167 5.48 13.64 6.98
C GLN A 167 4.21 13.49 7.86
N LEU A 168 3.09 13.07 7.27
CA LEU A 168 1.82 12.85 7.98
C LEU A 168 1.67 11.41 8.50
N LEU A 169 2.58 10.50 8.13
CA LEU A 169 2.58 9.12 8.57
C LEU A 169 3.31 8.93 9.91
N PRO A 170 3.01 7.85 10.66
CA PRO A 170 3.84 7.42 11.78
C PRO A 170 5.29 7.21 11.35
N ARG A 171 6.27 7.54 12.22
CA ARG A 171 7.71 7.49 11.89
C ARG A 171 8.15 6.16 11.25
N ASP A 172 7.64 5.05 11.76
CA ASP A 172 8.01 3.70 11.29
C ASP A 172 7.53 3.42 9.85
N ALA A 173 6.50 4.12 9.38
CA ALA A 173 5.98 4.01 8.03
C ALA A 173 6.62 5.01 7.04
N GLN A 174 7.31 6.06 7.52
CA GLN A 174 7.92 7.08 6.66
C GLN A 174 9.11 6.51 5.87
N ALA A 175 10.06 5.89 6.58
CA ALA A 175 11.30 5.44 5.98
C ALA A 175 11.10 4.38 4.87
N PRO A 176 10.25 3.35 5.03
CA PRO A 176 10.01 2.37 3.97
C PRO A 176 9.38 2.94 2.70
N ALA A 177 8.46 3.91 2.84
CA ALA A 177 7.83 4.57 1.71
C ALA A 177 8.84 5.46 0.96
N LEU A 178 9.58 6.31 1.69
CA LEU A 178 10.57 7.19 1.11
C LEU A 178 11.72 6.43 0.45
N ALA A 179 12.23 5.38 1.09
CA ALA A 179 13.32 4.57 0.54
C ALA A 179 12.92 3.93 -0.79
N ARG A 180 11.74 3.30 -0.88
CA ARG A 180 11.27 2.67 -2.12
C ARG A 180 11.13 3.67 -3.26
N VAL A 181 10.49 4.81 -3.01
CA VAL A 181 10.26 5.83 -4.05
C VAL A 181 11.58 6.46 -4.47
N THR A 182 12.48 6.76 -3.53
CA THR A 182 13.80 7.33 -3.84
C THR A 182 14.60 6.38 -4.70
N THR A 183 14.61 5.08 -4.37
CA THR A 183 15.26 4.05 -5.19
C THR A 183 14.64 4.00 -6.59
N ALA A 184 13.31 3.92 -6.70
CA ALA A 184 12.62 3.91 -7.99
C ALA A 184 12.91 5.15 -8.86
N PHE A 185 12.96 6.33 -8.25
CA PHE A 185 13.30 7.57 -8.93
C PHE A 185 14.74 7.56 -9.45
N LEU A 186 15.71 7.16 -8.62
CA LEU A 186 17.11 7.07 -9.00
C LEU A 186 17.37 5.99 -10.06
N GLU A 187 16.67 4.86 -9.97
CA GLU A 187 16.70 3.85 -11.02
C GLU A 187 16.19 4.38 -12.35
N ALA A 188 15.03 5.06 -12.37
CA ALA A 188 14.51 5.68 -13.59
C ALA A 188 15.50 6.69 -14.20
N TRP A 189 16.17 7.46 -13.35
CA TRP A 189 17.19 8.42 -13.77
C TRP A 189 18.39 7.73 -14.41
N MET A 190 18.91 6.67 -13.78
CA MET A 190 20.01 5.87 -14.29
C MET A 190 19.65 5.16 -15.60
N ASP A 191 18.46 4.55 -15.66
CA ASP A 191 17.93 3.89 -16.85
C ASP A 191 17.87 4.88 -18.03
N HIS A 192 17.39 6.10 -17.80
CA HIS A 192 17.33 7.15 -18.82
C HIS A 192 18.74 7.59 -19.28
N ILE A 193 19.69 7.80 -18.36
CA ILE A 193 21.08 8.13 -18.69
C ILE A 193 21.70 7.08 -19.61
N LEU A 194 21.49 5.80 -19.29
CA LEU A 194 22.02 4.69 -20.06
C LEU A 194 21.36 4.60 -21.43
N ALA A 195 20.03 4.74 -21.51
CA ALA A 195 19.27 4.71 -22.75
C ALA A 195 19.69 5.83 -23.72
N GLN A 196 19.83 7.07 -23.21
CA GLN A 196 20.24 8.23 -24.00
C GLN A 196 21.76 8.35 -24.18
N ARG A 197 22.54 7.41 -23.62
CA ARG A 197 24.01 7.39 -23.66
C ARG A 197 24.63 8.73 -23.26
N ILE A 198 24.08 9.34 -22.21
CA ILE A 198 24.52 10.64 -21.72
C ILE A 198 25.99 10.53 -21.25
N LYS A 199 26.82 11.46 -21.72
CA LYS A 199 28.23 11.54 -21.36
C LYS A 199 28.47 12.77 -20.52
N PHE A 200 28.75 12.56 -19.24
CA PHE A 200 29.29 13.58 -18.34
C PHE A 200 30.77 13.76 -18.70
N ARG A 201 31.15 14.93 -19.23
CA ARG A 201 32.53 15.27 -19.62
C ARG A 201 32.96 16.55 -18.92
#